data_AF-A0A1E5KWM2-F1
#
_entry.id   AF-A0A1E5KWM2-F1
#
_cell.length_a   1.000
_cell.length_b   1.000
_cell.length_c   1.000
_cell.angle_alpha   90.00
_cell.angle_beta   90.00
_cell.angle_gamma   90.00
#
_symmetry.space_group_name_H-M   'P 1'
#
loop_
_entity.id
_entity.type
_entity.pdbx_description
1 polymer ?
#
loop_
_entity_poly.entity_id
_entity_poly.type
_entity_poly.pdbx_seq_one_letter_code
_entity_poly.pdbx_strand_id
1 'polypeptide(L)'
;MNKIQPTKKITYQDIYTLHDLLEQLNSWNEPLHLLTQFFSDNHRPVNKKKIIKDYHSCSKIFSAFQKDFTLTLEKMNSQIEVLRKREKI
;
A
#
# COMPACT_ATOMS: atom_id res chain seq x y z
N MET A 1 31.77 33.32 -14.94
CA MET A 1 30.51 32.80 -15.52
C MET A 1 29.96 31.72 -14.60
N ASN A 2 28.89 32.01 -13.86
CA ASN A 2 28.24 31.04 -12.98
C ASN A 2 27.45 30.03 -13.84
N LYS A 3 27.88 28.77 -13.87
CA LYS A 3 27.10 27.68 -14.46
C LYS A 3 25.92 27.40 -13.53
N ILE A 4 24.75 27.91 -13.88
CA ILE A 4 23.48 27.50 -13.26
C ILE A 4 23.34 26.01 -13.58
N GLN A 5 23.58 25.16 -12.57
CA GLN A 5 23.33 23.73 -12.71
C GLN A 5 21.83 23.52 -13.00
N PRO A 6 21.46 22.62 -13.91
CA PRO A 6 20.05 22.35 -14.14
C PRO A 6 19.51 21.69 -12.88
N THR A 7 18.79 22.44 -12.06
CA THR A 7 17.90 21.87 -11.05
C THR A 7 16.93 20.97 -11.81
N LYS A 8 17.18 19.65 -11.82
CA LYS A 8 16.33 18.66 -12.47
C LYS A 8 14.94 18.81 -11.88
N LYS A 9 14.06 19.42 -12.66
CA LYS A 9 12.71 19.81 -12.27
C LYS A 9 11.91 18.52 -12.13
N ILE A 10 11.33 18.28 -10.94
CA ILE A 10 10.33 17.21 -10.76
C ILE A 10 9.30 17.37 -11.89
N THR A 11 9.14 16.33 -12.69
CA THR A 11 8.26 16.42 -13.85
C THR A 11 6.81 16.25 -13.40
N TYR A 12 5.86 16.80 -14.15
CA TYR A 12 4.44 16.56 -13.90
C TYR A 12 4.10 15.07 -13.87
N GLN A 13 4.83 14.25 -14.64
CA GLN A 13 4.69 12.80 -14.63
C GLN A 13 5.07 12.16 -13.28
N ASP A 14 6.11 12.67 -12.63
CA ASP A 14 6.53 12.19 -11.32
C ASP A 14 5.48 12.51 -10.25
N ILE A 15 4.88 13.70 -10.32
CA ILE A 15 3.78 14.13 -9.43
C ILE A 15 2.55 13.24 -9.65
N TYR A 16 2.19 12.96 -10.90
CA TYR A 16 1.05 12.11 -11.23
C TYR A 16 1.25 10.67 -10.73
N THR A 17 2.47 10.13 -10.90
CA THR A 17 2.81 8.78 -10.45
C THR A 17 2.74 8.66 -8.92
N LEU A 18 3.16 9.69 -8.18
CA LEU A 18 3.02 9.75 -6.72
C LEU A 18 1.55 9.85 -6.29
N HIS A 19 0.74 10.59 -7.04
CA HIS A 19 -0.69 10.73 -6.77
C HIS A 19 -1.45 9.41 -6.97
N ASP A 20 -1.20 8.71 -8.09
CA ASP A 20 -1.79 7.39 -8.34
C ASP A 20 -1.43 6.40 -7.23
N LEU A 21 -0.19 6.48 -6.75
CA LEU A 21 0.29 5.60 -5.70
C LEU A 21 -0.33 5.95 -4.33
N LEU A 22 -0.58 7.23 -4.06
CA LEU A 22 -1.32 7.69 -2.89
C LEU A 22 -2.79 7.23 -2.94
N GLU A 23 -3.45 7.31 -4.11
CA GLU A 23 -4.81 6.80 -4.29
C GLU A 23 -4.87 5.28 -4.06
N GLN A 24 -3.90 4.54 -4.60
CA GLN A 24 -3.81 3.10 -4.34
C GLN A 24 -3.68 2.84 -2.85
N LEU A 25 -2.76 3.50 -2.13
CA LEU A 25 -2.61 3.36 -0.68
C LEU A 25 -3.90 3.70 0.08
N ASN A 26 -4.62 4.75 -0.33
CA ASN A 26 -5.88 5.13 0.29
C ASN A 26 -6.99 4.07 0.07
N SER A 27 -6.99 3.37 -1.07
CA SER A 27 -7.98 2.32 -1.33
C SER A 27 -7.89 1.13 -0.35
N TRP A 28 -6.73 0.93 0.30
CA TRP A 28 -6.52 -0.10 1.30
C TRP A 28 -7.09 0.24 2.68
N ASN A 29 -7.47 1.50 2.91
CA ASN A 29 -7.86 2.00 4.23
C ASN A 29 -9.17 1.35 4.73
N GLU A 30 -10.15 1.18 3.85
CA GLU A 30 -11.45 0.57 4.19
C GLU A 30 -11.36 -0.96 4.42
N PRO A 31 -10.65 -1.75 3.59
CA PRO A 31 -10.34 -3.15 3.90
C PRO A 31 -9.60 -3.34 5.24
N LEU A 32 -8.61 -2.49 5.54
CA LEU A 32 -7.89 -2.52 6.81
C LEU A 32 -8.79 -2.18 8.00
N HIS A 33 -9.71 -1.23 7.82
CA HIS A 33 -10.69 -0.89 8.84
C HIS A 33 -11.62 -2.07 9.16
N LEU A 34 -12.11 -2.78 8.13
CA LEU A 34 -12.94 -3.97 8.30
C LEU A 34 -12.21 -5.10 9.03
N LEU A 35 -10.95 -5.37 8.66
CA LEU A 35 -10.12 -6.35 9.37
C LEU A 35 -9.91 -5.94 10.83
N THR A 36 -9.67 -4.65 11.08
CA THR A 36 -9.51 -4.12 12.44
C THR A 36 -10.79 -4.33 13.25
N GLN A 37 -11.96 -3.98 12.72
CA GLN A 37 -13.24 -4.21 13.41
C GLN A 37 -13.46 -5.70 13.74
N PHE A 38 -13.17 -6.59 12.79
CA PHE A 38 -13.31 -8.03 12.99
C PHE A 38 -12.40 -8.59 14.09
N PHE A 39 -11.13 -8.18 14.11
CA PHE A 39 -10.18 -8.67 15.12
C PHE A 39 -10.27 -7.95 16.47
N SER A 40 -10.84 -6.75 16.50
CA SER A 40 -11.04 -5.97 17.74
C SER A 40 -12.29 -6.41 18.51
N ASP A 41 -13.21 -7.13 17.87
CA ASP A 41 -14.41 -7.65 18.52
C ASP A 41 -14.07 -8.81 19.47
N ASN A 42 -13.87 -8.46 20.74
CA ASN A 42 -13.61 -9.41 21.82
C ASN A 42 -14.86 -10.21 22.23
N HIS A 43 -16.06 -9.88 21.72
CA HIS A 43 -17.26 -10.69 21.90
C HIS A 43 -17.29 -11.84 20.88
N ARG A 44 -16.36 -12.79 21.05
CA ARG A 44 -16.37 -14.02 20.24
C ARG A 44 -17.71 -14.75 20.39
N PRO A 45 -18.42 -15.07 19.30
CA PRO A 45 -19.64 -15.84 19.38
C PRO A 45 -19.32 -17.24 19.93
N VAL A 46 -20.05 -17.71 20.94
CA VAL A 46 -19.87 -19.04 21.57
C VAL A 46 -19.95 -20.20 20.56
N ASN A 47 -20.50 -19.93 19.37
CA ASN A 47 -20.59 -20.86 18.26
C ASN A 47 -19.26 -21.03 17.50
N LYS A 48 -18.53 -22.09 17.86
CA LYS A 48 -17.26 -22.51 17.23
C LYS A 48 -17.32 -22.60 15.69
N LYS A 49 -18.45 -23.03 15.10
CA LYS A 49 -18.57 -23.15 13.62
C LYS A 49 -18.56 -21.78 12.95
N LYS A 50 -19.20 -20.78 13.58
CA LYS A 50 -19.20 -19.41 13.08
C LYS A 50 -17.80 -18.80 13.15
N ILE A 51 -17.10 -18.99 14.28
CA ILE A 51 -15.71 -18.54 14.45
C ILE A 51 -14.80 -19.10 13.34
N ILE A 52 -14.87 -20.41 13.06
CA ILE A 52 -14.01 -21.05 12.04
C ILE A 52 -14.31 -20.48 10.65
N LYS A 53 -15.58 -20.31 10.30
CA LYS A 53 -16.00 -19.76 9.00
C LYS A 53 -15.54 -18.31 8.83
N ASP A 54 -15.74 -17.49 9.85
CA ASP A 54 -15.39 -16.08 9.81
C ASP A 54 -13.87 -15.91 9.77
N TYR A 55 -13.14 -16.67 10.60
CA TYR A 55 -11.67 -16.72 10.56
C TYR A 55 -11.14 -17.13 9.18
N HIS A 56 -11.70 -18.17 8.58
CA HIS A 56 -11.27 -18.61 7.24
C HIS A 56 -11.54 -17.54 6.17
N SER A 57 -12.66 -16.82 6.29
CA SER A 57 -12.99 -15.71 5.37
C SER A 57 -12.01 -14.55 5.55
N CYS A 58 -11.74 -14.14 6.78
CA CYS A 58 -10.78 -13.09 7.10
C CYS A 58 -9.35 -13.49 6.73
N SER A 59 -8.97 -14.76 6.91
CA SER A 59 -7.67 -15.27 6.48
C SER A 59 -7.49 -15.17 4.97
N LYS A 60 -8.52 -15.48 4.17
CA LYS A 60 -8.47 -15.29 2.72
C LYS A 60 -8.32 -13.83 2.32
N ILE A 61 -9.09 -12.94 2.95
CA ILE A 61 -9.00 -11.49 2.70
C ILE A 61 -7.61 -10.99 3.08
N PHE A 62 -7.09 -11.37 4.25
CA PHE A 62 -5.77 -11.00 4.71
C PHE A 62 -4.67 -11.50 3.78
N SER A 63 -4.73 -12.76 3.32
CA SER A 63 -3.72 -13.31 2.40
C SER A 63 -3.73 -12.60 1.05
N ALA A 64 -4.92 -12.29 0.51
CA ALA A 64 -5.03 -11.50 -0.72
C ALA A 64 -4.45 -10.10 -0.51
N PHE A 65 -4.82 -9.45 0.61
CA PHE A 65 -4.31 -8.15 0.98
C PHE A 65 -2.79 -8.13 1.09
N GLN A 66 -2.23 -9.07 1.85
CA GLN A 66 -0.79 -9.11 2.14
C GLN A 66 0.02 -9.29 0.87
N LYS A 67 -0.45 -10.14 -0.05
CA LYS A 67 0.20 -10.36 -1.34
C LYS A 67 0.23 -9.09 -2.16
N ASP A 68 -0.92 -8.47 -2.37
CA ASP A 68 -1.04 -7.28 -3.22
C ASP A 68 -0.29 -6.08 -2.59
N PHE A 69 -0.30 -5.96 -1.26
CA PHE A 69 0.45 -4.94 -0.52
C PHE A 69 1.96 -5.11 -0.71
N THR A 70 2.47 -6.35 -0.57
CA THR A 70 3.91 -6.64 -0.71
C THR A 70 4.39 -6.32 -2.13
N LEU A 71 3.65 -6.74 -3.15
CA LEU A 71 3.97 -6.45 -4.55
C LEU A 71 3.95 -4.94 -4.84
N THR A 72 2.97 -4.23 -4.28
CA THR A 72 2.87 -2.77 -4.43
C THR A 72 4.05 -2.06 -3.78
N LEU A 73 4.45 -2.51 -2.58
CA LEU A 73 5.60 -1.96 -1.85
C LEU A 73 6.92 -2.18 -2.62
N GLU A 74 7.13 -3.38 -3.17
CA GLU A 74 8.30 -3.67 -4.01
C GLU A 74 8.35 -2.79 -5.25
N LYS A 75 7.21 -2.63 -5.94
CA LYS A 75 7.08 -1.77 -7.12
C LYS A 75 7.39 -0.31 -6.78
N MET A 76 6.88 0.18 -5.65
CA MET A 76 7.12 1.54 -5.16
C MET A 76 8.59 1.78 -4.84
N ASN A 77 9.23 0.85 -4.11
CA ASN A 77 10.66 0.92 -3.82
C ASN A 77 11.51 0.95 -5.09
N SER A 78 11.18 0.12 -6.08
CA SER A 78 11.86 0.11 -7.37
C SER A 78 11.74 1.46 -8.10
N GLN A 79 10.55 2.06 -8.12
CA GLN A 79 10.35 3.37 -8.72
C GLN A 79 11.13 4.48 -8.01
N ILE A 80 11.14 4.46 -6.67
CA ILE A 80 11.94 5.41 -5.86
C ILE A 80 13.42 5.27 -6.17
N GLU A 81 13.94 4.05 -6.27
CA GLU A 81 15.36 3.82 -6.60
C GLU A 81 15.72 4.29 -8.02
N VAL A 82 14.80 4.16 -8.99
CA VAL A 82 14.99 4.72 -10.34
C VAL A 82 15.06 6.25 -10.28
N LEU A 83 14.16 6.90 -9.53
CA LEU A 83 14.17 8.36 -9.37
C LEU A 83 15.45 8.85 -8.68
N ARG A 84 15.88 8.19 -7.59
CA ARG A 84 17.15 8.48 -6.89
C ARG A 84 18.38 8.35 -7.78
N LYS A 85 18.40 7.35 -8.68
CA LYS A 85 19.50 7.19 -9.64
C LYS A 85 19.49 8.26 -10.72
N ARG A 86 18.31 8.76 -11.12
CA ARG A 86 18.18 9.86 -12.08
C ARG A 86 18.64 11.21 -11.52
N GLU A 87 18.62 11.42 -10.20
CA GLU A 87 19.16 12.62 -9.55
C GLU A 87 20.69 12.72 -9.58
N LYS A 88 21.42 11.62 -9.80
CA LYS A 88 22.90 11.57 -9.69
C LYS A 88 23.71 11.96 -10.94
N ILE A 89 23.11 12.59 -11.95
CA ILE A 89 23.82 13.05 -13.18
C ILE A 89 23.57 14.53 -13.42
#